data_AF-A0A834HL20-F1
#
_entry.id   AF-A0A834HL20-F1
#
_cell.length_a   1.000
_cell.length_b   1.000
_cell.length_c   1.000
_cell.angle_alpha   90.00
_cell.angle_beta   90.00
_cell.angle_gamma   90.00
#
_symmetry.space_group_name_H-M   'P 1'
#
loop_
_entity.id
_entity.type
_entity.pdbx_description
1 polymer ?
#
loop_
_entity_poly.entity_id
_entity_poly.type
_entity_poly.pdbx_seq_one_letter_code
_entity_poly.pdbx_strand_id
1 'polypeptide(L)'
;LDLIIQNSEWKIKKTSIYRNITYYECCPEAYPDITVNILVDRISPSYKAIIVTPVIVIVFLILLTFWLPPSAGEKIILNGCTAIIVCLFMLYFTQKMPAMGNHTPLIVLFYSSCLYIVTFSSIGSVVVITISRSRHAHSLPWVIKQCLVGKFGKYLGLNTYIPQVTIYFFH
;
A
#
# COMPACT_ATOMS: atom_id res chain seq x y z
N LEU A 1 23.78 36.94 -6.18
CA LEU A 1 23.10 35.63 -6.01
C LEU A 1 22.86 35.34 -4.52
N ASP A 2 22.93 36.38 -3.68
CA ASP A 2 23.24 36.26 -2.24
C ASP A 2 21.99 36.34 -1.34
N LEU A 3 20.80 36.21 -1.93
CA LEU A 3 19.51 36.23 -1.24
C LEU A 3 18.72 34.93 -1.43
N ILE A 4 19.35 33.85 -1.91
CA ILE A 4 18.66 32.56 -2.07
C ILE A 4 18.51 31.90 -0.71
N ILE A 5 17.30 31.99 -0.16
CA ILE A 5 16.92 31.26 1.05
C ILE A 5 16.81 29.77 0.68
N GLN A 6 17.61 28.93 1.32
CA GLN A 6 17.55 27.49 1.10
C GLN A 6 16.20 26.94 1.55
N ASN A 7 15.49 26.27 0.64
CA ASN A 7 14.24 25.59 0.92
C ASN A 7 14.52 24.10 1.16
N SER A 8 13.87 23.51 2.17
CA SER A 8 14.05 22.11 2.55
C SER A 8 13.27 21.12 1.68
N GLU A 9 12.36 21.60 0.83
CA GLU A 9 11.54 20.78 -0.08
C GLU A 9 12.00 20.86 -1.54
N TRP A 10 12.62 21.97 -1.95
CA TRP A 10 12.96 22.26 -3.34
C TRP A 10 14.40 22.72 -3.47
N LYS A 11 15.18 21.98 -4.26
CA LYS A 11 16.56 22.33 -4.60
C LYS A 11 16.61 22.88 -6.02
N ILE A 12 17.07 24.12 -6.18
CA ILE A 12 17.31 24.70 -7.50
C ILE A 12 18.53 24.01 -8.11
N LYS A 13 18.33 23.37 -9.27
CA LYS A 13 19.36 22.62 -9.99
C LYS A 13 20.03 23.47 -11.06
N LYS A 14 19.23 24.23 -11.82
CA LYS A 14 19.72 25.11 -12.88
C LYS A 14 18.77 26.29 -13.06
N THR A 15 19.33 27.47 -13.26
CA THR A 15 18.58 28.66 -13.68
C THR A 15 19.18 29.18 -14.98
N SER A 16 18.36 29.45 -15.98
CA SER A 16 18.79 30.01 -17.26
C SER A 16 17.88 31.15 -17.66
N ILE A 17 18.45 32.26 -18.13
CA ILE A 17 17.75 33.47 -18.50
C ILE A 17 17.99 33.70 -19.99
N TYR A 18 16.91 33.86 -20.75
CA TYR A 18 16.97 34.12 -22.19
C TYR A 18 16.17 35.39 -22.49
N ARG A 19 16.76 36.30 -23.26
CA ARG A 19 16.02 37.41 -23.86
C ARG A 19 15.52 36.96 -25.22
N ASN A 20 14.22 37.04 -25.44
CA ASN A 20 13.61 36.69 -26.70
C ASN A 20 12.88 37.91 -27.29
N ILE A 21 12.70 37.91 -28.61
CA ILE A 21 11.99 38.98 -29.32
C ILE A 21 10.96 38.30 -30.20
N THR A 22 9.69 38.49 -29.86
CA THR A 22 8.57 37.85 -30.55
C THR A 22 7.73 38.87 -31.29
N TYR A 23 7.29 38.51 -32.50
CA TYR A 23 6.28 39.23 -33.26
C TYR A 23 4.96 38.47 -33.14
N TYR A 24 3.91 39.16 -32.70
CA TYR A 24 2.59 38.57 -32.55
C TYR A 24 1.74 38.88 -33.79
N GLU A 25 0.81 38.00 -34.15
CA GLU A 25 -0.05 38.17 -35.33
C GLU A 25 -0.90 39.45 -35.30
N CYS A 26 -1.10 40.05 -34.13
CA CYS A 26 -1.88 41.28 -33.98
C CYS A 26 -1.13 42.56 -34.35
N CYS A 27 0.22 42.57 -34.33
CA CYS A 27 1.02 43.80 -34.42
C CYS A 27 2.36 43.58 -35.14
N PRO A 28 2.78 44.47 -36.07
CA PRO A 28 4.07 44.37 -36.76
C PRO A 28 5.29 44.76 -35.90
N GLU A 29 5.08 45.35 -34.72
CA GLU A 29 6.16 45.75 -33.81
C GLU A 29 6.78 44.55 -33.06
N ALA A 30 8.08 44.64 -32.79
CA ALA A 30 8.82 43.61 -32.07
C ALA A 30 8.62 43.74 -30.55
N TYR A 31 8.13 42.69 -29.90
CA TYR A 31 7.95 42.66 -28.44
C TYR A 31 9.08 41.87 -27.77
N PRO A 32 10.00 42.52 -27.04
CA PRO A 32 11.03 41.83 -26.30
C PRO A 32 10.48 41.25 -24.99
N ASP A 33 10.75 39.97 -24.75
CA ASP A 33 10.46 39.28 -23.49
C ASP A 33 11.73 38.73 -22.84
N ILE A 34 11.68 38.49 -21.54
CA ILE A 34 12.74 37.83 -20.78
C ILE A 34 12.14 36.57 -20.17
N THR A 35 12.57 35.41 -20.68
CA THR A 35 12.14 34.11 -20.20
C THR A 35 13.16 33.56 -19.20
N VAL A 36 12.73 33.32 -17.96
CA VAL A 36 13.55 32.75 -16.88
C VAL A 36 13.13 31.30 -16.64
N ASN A 37 13.98 30.36 -17.02
CA ASN A 37 13.77 28.94 -16.79
C ASN A 37 14.47 28.51 -15.50
N ILE A 38 13.68 28.03 -14.53
CA ILE A 38 14.16 27.54 -13.24
C ILE A 38 13.87 26.04 -13.15
N LEU A 39 14.93 25.24 -13.12
CA LEU A 39 14.87 23.79 -12.99
C LEU A 39 15.06 23.43 -11.52
N VAL A 40 14.01 22.87 -10.91
CA VAL A 40 13.96 22.52 -9.49
C VAL A 40 13.78 21.02 -9.28
N ASP A 41 14.53 20.44 -8.36
CA ASP A 41 14.36 19.06 -7.90
C ASP A 41 13.61 19.05 -6.55
N ARG A 42 12.60 18.18 -6.42
CA ARG A 42 11.85 17.99 -5.17
C ARG A 42 12.63 17.04 -4.25
N ILE A 43 13.15 17.55 -3.14
CA ILE A 43 13.86 16.76 -2.13
C ILE A 43 13.15 17.01 -0.81
N SER A 44 12.35 16.05 -0.34
CA SER A 44 11.81 16.08 1.02
C SER A 44 12.11 14.74 1.69
N PRO A 45 13.10 14.67 2.60
CA PRO A 45 13.39 13.43 3.33
C PRO A 45 12.21 13.03 4.23
N SER A 46 11.52 14.01 4.81
CA SER A 46 10.32 13.80 5.63
C SER A 46 9.19 13.13 4.85
N TYR A 47 9.05 13.45 3.56
CA TYR A 47 8.04 12.84 2.70
C TYR A 47 8.27 11.32 2.52
N LYS A 48 9.53 10.89 2.39
CA LYS A 48 9.88 9.45 2.33
C LYS A 48 9.54 8.74 3.64
N ALA A 49 9.84 9.36 4.78
CA ALA A 49 9.54 8.76 6.09
C ALA A 49 8.03 8.60 6.32
N ILE A 50 7.23 9.59 5.92
CA ILE A 50 5.75 9.55 6.00
C ILE A 50 5.17 8.43 5.12
N ILE A 51 5.84 8.06 4.02
CA ILE A 51 5.43 6.95 3.15
C ILE A 51 5.85 5.59 3.72
N VAL A 52 7.06 5.47 4.27
CA VAL A 52 7.61 4.19 4.75
C VAL A 52 6.96 3.74 6.06
N THR A 53 6.72 4.68 6.98
CA THR A 53 6.12 4.40 8.29
C THR A 53 4.80 3.61 8.22
N PRO A 54 3.79 4.01 7.43
CA PRO A 54 2.52 3.26 7.36
C PRO A 54 2.69 1.86 6.76
N VAL A 55 3.63 1.65 5.83
CA VAL A 55 3.90 0.31 5.27
C VAL A 55 4.41 -0.63 6.34
N ILE A 56 5.32 -0.15 7.21
CA ILE A 56 5.84 -0.93 8.33
C ILE A 56 4.71 -1.32 9.29
N VAL A 57 3.84 -0.37 9.66
CA VAL A 57 2.68 -0.62 10.54
C VAL A 57 1.73 -1.67 9.95
N ILE A 58 1.45 -1.60 8.65
CA ILE A 58 0.58 -2.57 7.96
C ILE A 58 1.19 -3.98 7.99
N VAL A 59 2.49 -4.12 7.71
CA VAL A 59 3.18 -5.41 7.76
C VAL A 59 3.11 -6.01 9.17
N PHE A 60 3.32 -5.21 10.22
CA PHE A 60 3.20 -5.67 11.60
C PHE A 60 1.78 -6.13 11.94
N LEU A 61 0.74 -5.38 11.55
CA LEU A 61 -0.66 -5.76 11.81
C LEU A 61 -1.06 -7.06 11.09
N ILE A 62 -0.56 -7.27 9.86
CA ILE A 62 -0.76 -8.51 9.11
C ILE A 62 -0.09 -9.69 9.85
N LEU A 63 1.16 -9.53 10.29
CA LEU A 63 1.87 -10.56 11.06
C LEU A 63 1.15 -10.91 12.36
N LEU A 64 0.67 -9.91 13.11
CA LEU A 64 -0.13 -10.12 14.33
C LEU A 64 -1.43 -10.88 14.05
N THR A 65 -2.08 -10.62 12.92
CA THR A 65 -3.30 -11.35 12.51
C THR A 65 -3.02 -12.83 12.22
N PHE A 66 -1.87 -13.15 11.65
CA PHE A 66 -1.44 -14.54 11.44
C PHE A 66 -1.02 -15.22 12.75
N TRP A 67 -0.37 -14.47 13.65
CA TRP A 67 0.08 -14.98 14.94
C TRP A 67 -1.08 -15.31 15.89
N LEU A 68 -2.18 -14.56 15.81
CA LEU A 68 -3.33 -14.77 16.68
C LEU A 68 -4.15 -16.01 16.26
N PRO A 69 -4.38 -16.99 17.16
CA PRO A 69 -5.16 -18.18 16.84
C PRO A 69 -6.63 -17.84 16.55
N PRO A 70 -7.27 -18.54 15.61
CA PRO A 70 -8.61 -18.20 15.10
C PRO A 70 -9.76 -18.50 16.07
N SER A 71 -9.47 -19.06 17.25
CA SER A 71 -10.43 -19.30 18.33
C SER A 71 -10.72 -18.04 19.17
N ALA A 72 -9.88 -17.01 19.09
CA ALA A 72 -10.15 -15.71 19.71
C ALA A 72 -11.09 -14.89 18.82
N GLY A 73 -12.29 -14.55 19.31
CA GLY A 73 -13.22 -13.65 18.62
C GLY A 73 -12.61 -12.28 18.28
N GLU A 74 -11.55 -11.90 18.99
CA GLU A 74 -10.73 -10.70 18.79
C GLU A 74 -10.06 -10.64 17.41
N LYS A 75 -9.81 -11.78 16.75
CA LYS A 75 -9.17 -11.83 15.43
C LYS A 75 -9.98 -11.12 14.34
N ILE A 76 -11.32 -11.18 14.41
CA ILE A 76 -12.21 -10.51 13.46
C ILE A 76 -12.12 -9.00 13.64
N ILE A 77 -12.12 -8.54 14.90
CA ILE A 77 -12.02 -7.13 15.26
C ILE A 77 -10.66 -6.58 14.81
N LEU A 78 -9.57 -7.32 15.07
CA LEU A 78 -8.22 -6.97 14.64
C LEU A 78 -8.11 -6.85 13.10
N ASN A 79 -8.67 -7.81 12.36
CA ASN A 79 -8.68 -7.77 10.89
C ASN A 79 -9.52 -6.60 10.35
N GLY A 80 -10.67 -6.30 10.97
CA GLY A 80 -11.51 -5.15 10.63
C GLY A 80 -10.82 -3.81 10.88
N CYS A 81 -10.20 -3.63 12.05
CA CYS A 81 -9.40 -2.44 12.36
C CYS A 81 -8.25 -2.26 11.38
N THR A 82 -7.56 -3.34 11.02
CA THR A 82 -6.45 -3.31 10.04
C THR A 82 -6.93 -2.86 8.66
N ALA A 83 -8.09 -3.34 8.19
CA ALA A 83 -8.68 -2.90 6.93
C ALA A 83 -9.04 -1.40 6.93
N ILE A 84 -9.62 -0.90 8.03
CA ILE A 84 -9.95 0.53 8.18
C ILE A 84 -8.68 1.39 8.18
N ILE A 85 -7.64 0.98 8.93
CA ILE A 85 -6.36 1.68 9.00
C ILE A 85 -5.74 1.83 7.59
N VAL A 86 -5.74 0.76 6.78
CA VAL A 86 -5.20 0.82 5.41
C VAL A 86 -6.02 1.78 4.53
N CYS A 87 -7.35 1.75 4.64
CA CYS A 87 -8.24 2.62 3.87
C CYS A 87 -7.99 4.11 4.21
N LEU A 88 -7.84 4.43 5.50
CA LEU A 88 -7.53 5.79 5.96
C LEU A 88 -6.17 6.28 5.45
N PHE A 89 -5.14 5.43 5.48
CA PHE A 89 -3.81 5.79 4.94
C PHE A 89 -3.83 6.02 3.42
N MET A 90 -4.62 5.25 2.68
CA MET A 90 -4.83 5.47 1.24
C MET A 90 -5.50 6.83 0.98
N LEU A 91 -6.57 7.14 1.73
CA LEU A 91 -7.28 8.40 1.59
C LEU A 91 -6.37 9.59 1.89
N TYR A 92 -5.57 9.50 2.95
CA TYR A 92 -4.57 10.51 3.29
C TYR A 92 -3.60 10.77 2.13
N PHE A 93 -3.13 9.72 1.47
CA PHE A 93 -2.20 9.85 0.35
C PHE A 93 -2.86 10.49 -0.89
N THR A 94 -4.11 10.11 -1.15
CA THR A 94 -4.92 10.66 -2.24
C THR A 94 -5.12 12.17 -2.07
N GLN A 95 -5.31 12.64 -0.83
CA GLN A 95 -5.45 14.07 -0.53
C GLN A 95 -4.13 14.86 -0.63
N LYS A 96 -2.97 14.20 -0.47
CA LYS A 96 -1.65 14.85 -0.55
C LYS A 96 -1.09 14.95 -1.97
N MET A 97 -1.60 14.14 -2.89
CA MET A 97 -1.19 14.14 -4.30
C MET A 97 -2.19 14.95 -5.14
N PRO A 98 -1.74 15.98 -5.89
CA PRO A 98 -2.62 16.60 -6.88
C PRO A 98 -3.01 15.56 -7.94
N ALA A 99 -4.26 15.63 -8.43
CA ALA A 99 -4.70 14.82 -9.55
C ALA A 99 -3.90 15.19 -10.81
N MET A 100 -2.87 14.39 -11.14
CA MET A 100 -2.05 14.61 -12.32
C MET A 100 -2.79 14.09 -13.56
N GLY A 101 -3.29 15.01 -14.40
CA GLY A 101 -4.19 14.71 -15.51
C GLY A 101 -3.55 14.10 -16.77
N ASN A 102 -2.22 14.15 -16.93
CA ASN A 102 -1.57 13.79 -18.20
C ASN A 102 -0.77 12.47 -18.20
N HIS A 103 -0.50 11.90 -17.03
CA HIS A 103 0.33 10.70 -16.84
C HIS A 103 0.14 10.19 -15.41
N THR A 104 -0.20 8.91 -15.25
CA THR A 104 -0.30 8.28 -13.93
C THR A 104 1.08 8.25 -13.26
N PRO A 105 1.29 8.98 -12.16
CA PRO A 105 2.60 8.98 -11.51
C PRO A 105 2.87 7.60 -10.90
N LEU A 106 4.13 7.15 -10.96
CA LEU A 106 4.61 5.86 -10.42
C LEU A 106 4.12 5.60 -8.98
N ILE A 107 3.96 6.67 -8.22
CA ILE A 107 3.50 6.63 -6.84
C ILE A 107 2.04 6.14 -6.71
N VAL A 108 1.15 6.53 -7.64
CA VAL A 108 -0.25 6.09 -7.66
C VAL A 108 -0.32 4.60 -8.02
N LEU A 109 0.52 4.14 -8.94
CA LEU A 109 0.61 2.73 -9.31
C LEU A 109 1.10 1.87 -8.12
N PHE A 110 2.08 2.37 -7.36
CA PHE A 110 2.58 1.73 -6.15
C PHE A 110 1.50 1.60 -5.08
N TYR A 111 0.81 2.70 -4.75
CA TYR A 111 -0.26 2.67 -3.75
C TYR A 111 -1.46 1.83 -4.18
N SER A 112 -1.81 1.84 -5.46
CA SER A 112 -2.83 0.96 -6.04
C SER A 112 -2.46 -0.52 -5.88
N SER A 113 -1.20 -0.88 -6.15
CA SER A 113 -0.70 -2.25 -5.97
C SER A 113 -0.75 -2.70 -4.50
N CYS A 114 -0.40 -1.82 -3.57
CA CYS A 114 -0.51 -2.08 -2.13
C CYS A 114 -1.97 -2.36 -1.71
N LEU A 115 -2.95 -1.63 -2.25
CA LEU A 115 -4.37 -1.89 -1.99
C LEU A 115 -4.82 -3.26 -2.49
N TYR A 116 -4.38 -3.66 -3.69
CA TYR A 116 -4.72 -4.99 -4.21
C TYR A 116 -4.15 -6.10 -3.33
N ILE A 117 -2.92 -5.96 -2.84
CA ILE A 117 -2.30 -6.94 -1.94
C ILE A 117 -3.04 -7.00 -0.60
N VAL A 118 -3.40 -5.84 -0.03
CA VAL A 118 -4.13 -5.80 1.24
C VAL A 118 -5.53 -6.37 1.11
N THR A 119 -6.25 -6.07 0.03
CA THR A 119 -7.60 -6.61 -0.19
C THR A 119 -7.57 -8.13 -0.35
N PHE A 120 -6.61 -8.66 -1.11
CA PHE A 120 -6.41 -10.10 -1.24
C PHE A 120 -6.06 -10.76 0.11
N SER A 121 -5.17 -10.14 0.89
CA SER A 121 -4.81 -10.62 2.24
C SER A 121 -6.02 -10.60 3.19
N SER A 122 -6.85 -9.56 3.14
CA SER A 122 -8.05 -9.44 3.98
C SER A 122 -9.08 -10.53 3.64
N ILE A 123 -9.31 -10.79 2.34
CA ILE A 123 -10.19 -11.87 1.87
C ILE A 123 -9.67 -13.22 2.37
N GLY A 124 -8.36 -13.48 2.26
CA GLY A 124 -7.73 -14.68 2.79
C GLY A 124 -7.97 -14.87 4.30
N SER A 125 -7.82 -13.80 5.09
CA SER A 125 -8.10 -13.81 6.52
C SER A 125 -9.55 -14.14 6.84
N VAL A 126 -10.51 -13.54 6.10
CA VAL A 126 -11.95 -13.84 6.26
C VAL A 126 -12.26 -15.30 5.94
N VAL A 127 -11.69 -15.84 4.85
CA VAL A 127 -11.88 -17.25 4.48
C VAL A 127 -11.34 -18.18 5.57
N VAL A 128 -10.16 -17.91 6.11
CA VAL A 128 -9.57 -18.70 7.21
C VAL A 128 -10.45 -18.66 8.45
N ILE A 129 -11.00 -17.50 8.81
CA ILE A 129 -11.90 -17.35 9.96
C ILE A 129 -13.20 -18.14 9.72
N THR A 130 -13.81 -18.00 8.54
CA THR A 130 -15.04 -18.72 8.18
C THR A 130 -14.84 -20.24 8.26
N ILE A 131 -13.70 -20.75 7.76
CA ILE A 131 -13.33 -22.17 7.83
C ILE A 131 -13.09 -22.61 9.28
N SER A 132 -12.44 -21.78 10.09
CA SER A 132 -12.19 -22.09 11.51
C SER A 132 -13.49 -22.17 12.31
N ARG A 133 -14.48 -21.33 12.00
CA ARG A 133 -15.79 -21.34 12.67
C ARG A 133 -16.69 -22.47 12.18
N SER A 134 -16.67 -22.78 10.88
CA SER A 134 -17.47 -23.87 10.29
C SER A 134 -17.03 -25.26 10.76
N ARG A 135 -15.79 -25.41 11.27
CA ARG A 135 -15.28 -26.62 11.94
C ARG A 135 -16.15 -27.09 13.11
N HIS A 136 -16.97 -26.22 13.72
CA HIS A 136 -17.91 -26.57 14.79
C HIS A 136 -19.34 -26.89 14.30
N ALA A 137 -19.66 -26.71 13.01
CA ALA A 137 -21.04 -26.85 12.52
C ALA A 137 -21.22 -27.76 11.29
N HIS A 138 -20.21 -27.99 10.43
CA HIS A 138 -20.35 -28.89 9.28
C HIS A 138 -19.00 -29.41 8.74
N SER A 139 -19.00 -30.61 8.14
CA SER A 139 -17.84 -31.21 7.48
C SER A 139 -17.27 -30.32 6.35
N LEU A 140 -15.95 -30.11 6.33
CA LEU A 140 -15.24 -29.26 5.37
C LEU A 140 -15.47 -29.72 3.90
N PRO A 141 -15.64 -28.79 2.94
CA PRO A 141 -15.69 -29.12 1.51
C PRO A 141 -14.45 -29.90 1.05
N TRP A 142 -14.66 -30.91 0.22
CA TRP A 142 -13.61 -31.87 -0.18
C TRP A 142 -12.38 -31.23 -0.83
N VAL A 143 -12.56 -30.16 -1.61
CA VAL A 143 -11.49 -29.39 -2.27
C VAL A 143 -10.51 -28.80 -1.26
N ILE A 144 -11.03 -28.26 -0.14
CA ILE A 144 -10.23 -27.65 0.92
C ILE A 144 -9.49 -28.73 1.71
N LYS A 145 -10.16 -29.87 1.96
CA LYS A 145 -9.55 -31.04 2.62
C LYS A 145 -8.38 -31.59 1.80
N GLN A 146 -8.52 -31.66 0.47
CA GLN A 146 -7.50 -32.20 -0.43
C GLN A 146 -6.32 -31.24 -0.62
N CYS A 147 -6.54 -29.92 -0.54
CA CYS A 147 -5.47 -28.92 -0.54
C CYS A 147 -4.66 -28.92 0.77
N LEU A 148 -5.35 -29.00 1.93
CA LEU A 148 -4.72 -29.02 3.26
C LEU A 148 -4.04 -30.35 3.61
N VAL A 149 -4.56 -31.48 3.17
CA VAL A 149 -3.96 -32.82 3.39
C VAL A 149 -2.96 -33.19 2.27
N GLY A 150 -3.00 -32.47 1.14
CA GLY A 150 -2.09 -32.66 0.02
C GLY A 150 -0.69 -32.07 0.24
N LYS A 151 0.07 -31.91 -0.86
CA LYS A 151 1.47 -31.41 -0.84
C LYS A 151 1.63 -30.10 -0.08
N PHE A 152 0.61 -29.23 -0.08
CA PHE A 152 0.63 -27.92 0.59
C PHE A 152 0.71 -28.06 2.13
N GLY A 153 -0.03 -29.00 2.73
CA GLY A 153 0.05 -29.30 4.16
C GLY A 153 1.39 -29.92 4.58
N LYS A 154 2.02 -30.68 3.68
CA LYS A 154 3.38 -31.22 3.89
C LYS A 154 4.45 -30.13 3.86
N TYR A 155 4.29 -29.12 3.01
CA TYR A 155 5.17 -27.93 2.99
C TYR A 155 4.99 -27.02 4.20
N LEU A 156 3.77 -26.91 4.75
CA LEU A 156 3.47 -26.13 5.96
C LEU A 156 3.79 -26.85 7.28
N GLY A 157 4.34 -28.08 7.25
CA GLY A 157 4.73 -28.81 8.46
C GLY A 157 3.56 -29.33 9.31
N LEU A 158 2.33 -29.39 8.77
CA LEU A 158 1.13 -29.80 9.52
C LEU A 158 1.05 -31.30 9.86
N ASN A 159 2.01 -32.11 9.41
CA ASN A 159 1.98 -33.57 9.58
C ASN A 159 1.98 -34.00 11.06
N THR A 160 2.58 -33.20 11.95
CA THR A 160 2.71 -33.51 13.38
C THR A 160 1.45 -33.19 14.21
N TYR A 161 0.52 -32.35 13.71
CA TYR A 161 -0.68 -31.93 14.44
C TYR A 161 -1.95 -32.73 14.09
N ILE A 162 -1.96 -33.43 12.96
CA ILE A 162 -3.10 -34.25 12.50
C ILE A 162 -3.39 -35.48 13.40
N PRO A 163 -2.41 -36.19 14.01
CA PRO A 163 -2.73 -37.36 14.82
C PRO A 163 -3.39 -37.02 16.18
N GLN A 164 -3.28 -35.78 16.69
CA GLN A 164 -3.88 -35.43 17.99
C GLN A 164 -5.39 -35.13 17.90
N VAL A 165 -5.89 -34.67 16.76
CA VAL A 165 -7.34 -34.39 16.60
C VAL A 165 -8.16 -35.67 16.37
N THR A 166 -7.55 -36.72 15.81
CA THR A 166 -8.22 -38.01 15.63
C THR A 166 -8.35 -38.80 16.94
N ILE A 167 -7.43 -38.61 17.90
CA ILE A 167 -7.46 -39.33 19.19
C ILE A 167 -8.57 -38.82 20.12
N TYR A 168 -8.96 -37.53 20.04
CA TYR A 168 -10.09 -36.99 20.80
C TYR A 168 -11.47 -37.30 20.23
N PHE A 169 -11.56 -37.97 19.08
CA PHE A 169 -12.84 -38.31 18.44
C PHE A 169 -13.23 -39.79 18.62
N PHE A 170 -12.42 -40.57 19.34
CA PHE A 170 -12.65 -42.01 19.58
C PHE A 170 -12.77 -42.38 21.07
N HIS A 171 -13.10 -41.42 21.93
CA HIS A 171 -13.59 -41.68 23.29
C HIS A 171 -14.80 -40.80 23.60
#